data_AF-A0A350BMZ9-F1
#
_entry.id   AF-A0A350BMZ9-F1
#
_cell.length_a   1.000
_cell.length_b   1.000
_cell.length_c   1.000
_cell.angle_alpha   90.00
_cell.angle_beta   90.00
_cell.angle_gamma   90.00
#
_symmetry.space_group_name_H-M   'P 1'
#
loop_
_entity.id
_entity.type
_entity.pdbx_description
1 polymer ?
#
loop_
_entity_poly.entity_id
_entity_poly.type
_entity_poly.pdbx_seq_one_letter_code
_entity_poly.pdbx_strand_id
1 'polypeptide(L)'
;YAFGLSAVFWQFVNPPWIIVAAEYTPRDWGVFWVFAVVSILIPHTAFTVSLRMLEASTVGIVSTLEPVVAIVAAWLVLGEELSATQVAGGAAILAAVVLLQVNPRSWARFAPGEHA
;
A
#
# COMPACT_ATOMS: atom_id res chain seq x y z
N TYR A 1 -7.24 -4.26 -21.19
CA TYR A 1 -7.40 -5.62 -21.77
C TYR A 1 -7.05 -6.73 -20.79
N ALA A 2 -5.88 -6.72 -20.12
CA ALA A 2 -5.50 -7.76 -19.15
C ALA A 2 -6.49 -7.95 -17.99
N PHE A 3 -6.93 -6.87 -17.34
CA PHE A 3 -7.85 -6.94 -16.18
C PHE A 3 -9.18 -7.63 -16.51
N GLY A 4 -9.77 -7.33 -17.67
CA GLY A 4 -11.03 -7.94 -18.09
C GLY A 4 -10.90 -9.43 -18.38
N LEU A 5 -9.82 -9.85 -19.05
CA LEU A 5 -9.52 -11.26 -19.29
C LEU A 5 -9.26 -12.02 -17.99
N SER A 6 -8.50 -11.43 -17.06
CA SER A 6 -8.27 -12.00 -15.73
C SER A 6 -9.55 -12.12 -14.92
N ALA A 7 -10.43 -11.12 -14.96
CA ALA A 7 -11.72 -11.16 -14.27
C ALA A 7 -12.63 -12.27 -14.81
N VAL A 8 -12.72 -12.40 -16.13
CA VAL A 8 -13.51 -13.46 -16.78
C VAL A 8 -12.93 -14.84 -16.45
N PHE A 9 -11.61 -15.01 -16.57
CA PHE A 9 -10.93 -16.25 -16.17
C PHE A 9 -11.22 -16.63 -14.71
N TRP A 10 -11.17 -15.65 -13.80
CA TRP A 10 -11.42 -15.88 -12.38
C TRP A 10 -12.86 -16.31 -12.09
N GLN A 11 -13.84 -15.92 -12.91
CA GLN A 11 -15.21 -16.41 -12.77
C GLN A 11 -15.36 -17.91 -13.05
N PHE A 12 -14.44 -18.51 -13.82
CA PHE A 12 -14.41 -19.96 -14.03
C PHE A 12 -13.65 -20.69 -12.92
N VAL A 13 -12.59 -20.08 -12.37
CA VAL A 13 -11.76 -20.67 -11.30
C VAL A 13 -12.43 -20.55 -9.93
N ASN A 14 -13.01 -19.40 -9.61
CA ASN A 14 -13.74 -19.14 -8.37
C ASN A 14 -15.11 -18.55 -8.69
N PRO A 15 -16.07 -19.41 -9.06
CA PRO A 15 -17.34 -18.94 -9.52
C PRO A 15 -18.20 -18.31 -8.41
N PRO A 16 -19.04 -17.31 -8.76
CA PRO A 16 -19.77 -16.52 -7.78
C PRO A 16 -20.81 -17.33 -6.99
N TRP A 17 -21.26 -18.48 -7.49
CA TRP A 17 -22.17 -19.36 -6.75
C TRP A 17 -21.55 -19.98 -5.50
N ILE A 18 -20.21 -20.05 -5.39
CA ILE A 18 -19.54 -20.48 -4.15
C ILE A 18 -19.77 -19.45 -3.03
N ILE A 19 -19.70 -18.16 -3.38
CA ILE A 19 -19.90 -17.05 -2.44
C ILE A 19 -21.38 -16.99 -2.01
N VAL A 20 -22.30 -17.20 -2.96
CA VAL A 20 -23.75 -17.21 -2.68
C VAL A 20 -24.15 -18.43 -1.85
N ALA A 21 -23.56 -19.58 -2.11
CA ALA A 21 -23.81 -20.82 -1.37
C ALA A 21 -23.13 -20.87 0.02
N ALA A 22 -22.24 -19.93 0.33
CA ALA A 22 -21.51 -19.89 1.60
C ALA A 22 -22.36 -19.46 2.81
N GLU A 23 -23.65 -19.15 2.61
CA GLU A 23 -24.63 -18.80 3.67
C GLU A 23 -24.06 -17.84 4.74
N TYR A 24 -23.38 -16.77 4.31
CA TYR A 24 -22.76 -15.81 5.23
C TYR A 24 -23.77 -15.19 6.19
N THR A 25 -23.42 -15.18 7.46
CA THR A 25 -24.26 -14.58 8.51
C THR A 25 -24.19 -13.05 8.44
N PRO A 26 -25.16 -12.31 9.04
CA PRO A 26 -25.08 -10.85 9.15
C PRO A 26 -23.80 -10.36 9.85
N ARG A 27 -23.21 -11.17 10.73
CA ARG A 27 -21.94 -10.87 11.40
C ARG A 27 -20.78 -10.89 10.41
N ASP A 28 -20.73 -11.86 9.50
CA ASP A 28 -19.67 -11.99 8.50
C ASP A 28 -19.68 -10.80 7.55
N TRP A 29 -20.86 -10.36 7.13
CA TRP A 29 -21.03 -9.12 6.37
C TRP A 29 -20.52 -7.89 7.13
N GLY A 30 -20.76 -7.82 8.44
CA GLY A 30 -20.20 -6.77 9.29
C GLY A 30 -18.66 -6.78 9.29
N VAL A 31 -18.04 -7.96 9.38
CA VAL A 31 -16.57 -8.12 9.31
C VAL A 31 -16.04 -7.69 7.94
N PHE A 32 -16.67 -8.11 6.85
CA PHE A 32 -16.28 -7.69 5.49
C PHE A 32 -16.37 -6.18 5.31
N TRP A 33 -17.42 -5.56 5.87
CA TRP A 33 -17.59 -4.13 5.79
C TRP A 33 -16.51 -3.38 6.56
N VAL A 34 -16.22 -3.80 7.79
CA VAL A 34 -15.12 -3.23 8.59
C VAL A 34 -13.79 -3.39 7.86
N PHE A 35 -13.51 -4.57 7.32
CA PHE A 35 -12.27 -4.82 6.57
C PHE A 35 -12.18 -3.95 5.32
N ALA A 36 -13.25 -3.84 4.53
CA ALA A 36 -13.29 -3.00 3.34
C ALA A 36 -13.06 -1.52 3.68
N VAL A 37 -13.62 -1.03 4.78
CA VAL A 37 -13.44 0.37 5.17
C VAL A 37 -12.05 0.64 5.74
N VAL A 38 -11.61 -0.18 6.69
CA VAL A 38 -10.36 0.04 7.43
C VAL A 38 -9.13 -0.26 6.58
N SER A 39 -9.15 -1.34 5.79
CA SER A 39 -7.98 -1.79 5.04
C SER A 39 -7.89 -1.20 3.63
N ILE A 40 -9.00 -0.69 3.07
CA ILE A 40 -9.03 -0.20 1.69
C ILE A 40 -9.49 1.24 1.62
N LEU A 41 -10.72 1.54 2.05
CA LEU A 41 -11.33 2.86 1.83
C LEU A 41 -10.54 3.96 2.54
N ILE A 42 -10.25 3.79 3.83
CA ILE A 42 -9.53 4.80 4.63
C ILE A 42 -8.10 5.01 4.09
N PRO A 43 -7.26 3.98 3.91
CA PRO A 43 -5.90 4.18 3.39
C PRO A 43 -5.89 4.82 2.00
N HIS A 44 -6.78 4.38 1.10
CA HIS A 44 -6.79 4.87 -0.28
C HIS A 44 -7.29 6.32 -0.38
N THR A 45 -8.29 6.68 0.42
CA THR A 45 -8.74 8.09 0.51
C THR A 45 -7.68 8.96 1.16
N ALA A 46 -7.03 8.52 2.23
CA ALA A 46 -5.93 9.25 2.86
C ALA A 46 -4.76 9.47 1.88
N PHE A 47 -4.38 8.45 1.11
CA PHE A 47 -3.38 8.58 0.06
C PHE A 47 -3.80 9.59 -1.01
N THR A 48 -5.03 9.49 -1.51
CA THR A 48 -5.55 10.44 -2.52
C THR A 48 -5.63 11.86 -1.99
N VAL A 49 -6.02 12.07 -0.73
CA VAL A 49 -6.03 13.38 -0.07
C VAL A 49 -4.62 13.91 0.11
N SER A 50 -3.64 13.06 0.46
CA SER A 50 -2.25 13.47 0.62
C SER A 50 -1.68 14.07 -0.67
N LEU A 51 -2.05 13.54 -1.84
CA LEU A 51 -1.66 14.08 -3.15
C LEU A 51 -2.26 15.47 -3.46
N ARG A 52 -3.34 15.87 -2.77
CA ARG A 52 -3.91 17.22 -2.89
C ARG A 52 -3.24 18.23 -1.96
N MET A 53 -2.52 17.75 -0.94
CA MET A 53 -1.91 18.58 0.10
C MET A 53 -0.39 18.65 0.03
N LEU A 54 0.25 17.65 -0.60
CA LEU A 54 1.69 17.47 -0.68
C LEU A 54 2.11 17.21 -2.13
N GLU A 55 3.37 17.50 -2.43
CA GLU A 55 3.96 17.13 -3.73
C GLU A 55 4.00 15.61 -3.90
N ALA A 56 3.77 15.13 -5.12
CA ALA A 56 3.79 13.70 -5.44
C ALA A 56 5.12 13.01 -5.09
N SER A 57 6.23 13.75 -5.18
CA SER A 57 7.57 13.32 -4.74
C SER A 57 7.58 12.97 -3.25
N THR A 58 7.03 13.84 -2.41
CA THR A 58 6.97 13.68 -0.95
C THR A 58 6.05 12.52 -0.59
N VAL A 59 4.86 12.44 -1.20
CA VAL A 59 3.93 11.33 -0.99
C VAL A 59 4.57 10.00 -1.39
N GLY A 60 5.30 9.96 -2.51
CA GLY A 60 6.04 8.77 -2.95
C GLY A 60 7.11 8.34 -1.96
N ILE A 61 7.93 9.27 -1.45
CA ILE A 61 8.95 8.99 -0.44
C ILE A 61 8.31 8.44 0.84
N VAL A 62 7.22 9.05 1.33
CA VAL A 62 6.52 8.56 2.53
C VAL A 62 5.94 7.17 2.30
N SER A 63 5.44 6.87 1.10
CA SER A 63 4.88 5.55 0.78
C SER A 63 5.93 4.44 0.87
N THR A 64 7.21 4.75 0.65
CA THR A 64 8.30 3.77 0.85
C THR A 64 8.47 3.34 2.31
N LEU A 65 7.91 4.07 3.28
CA LEU A 65 7.93 3.69 4.69
C LEU A 65 6.90 2.61 5.04
N GLU A 66 5.92 2.35 4.18
CA GLU A 66 4.90 1.31 4.37
C GLU A 66 5.50 -0.06 4.79
N PRO A 67 6.48 -0.63 4.07
CA PRO A 67 7.14 -1.87 4.48
C PRO A 67 7.80 -1.80 5.86
N VAL A 68 8.37 -0.66 6.25
CA VAL A 68 8.97 -0.50 7.60
C VAL A 68 7.88 -0.53 8.66
N VAL A 69 6.78 0.17 8.44
CA VAL A 69 5.62 0.15 9.34
C VAL A 69 5.02 -1.25 9.41
N ALA A 70 4.92 -1.97 8.28
CA ALA A 70 4.44 -3.33 8.24
C ALA A 70 5.32 -4.30 9.04
N ILE A 71 6.66 -4.20 8.91
CA ILE A 71 7.62 -5.00 9.70
C ILE A 71 7.45 -4.72 11.19
N VAL A 72 7.36 -3.45 11.58
CA VAL A 72 7.16 -3.05 12.98
C VAL A 72 5.81 -3.52 13.52
N ALA A 73 4.75 -3.42 12.73
CA ALA A 73 3.43 -3.89 13.10
C ALA A 73 3.37 -5.41 13.25
N ALA A 74 4.01 -6.17 12.35
CA ALA A 74 4.12 -7.62 12.47
C ALA A 74 4.84 -8.03 13.77
N TRP A 75 5.93 -7.35 14.10
CA TRP A 75 6.65 -7.60 15.35
C TRP A 75 5.82 -7.27 16.60
N LEU A 76 5.18 -6.09 16.64
CA LEU A 76 4.46 -5.62 17.83
C LEU A 76 3.06 -6.21 17.99
N VAL A 77 2.31 -6.35 16.91
CA VAL A 77 0.89 -6.74 16.92
C VAL A 77 0.73 -8.25 16.76
N LEU A 78 1.51 -8.86 15.87
CA LEU A 78 1.42 -10.31 15.62
C LEU A 78 2.43 -11.09 16.49
N GLY A 79 3.44 -10.44 17.06
CA GLY A 79 4.47 -11.10 17.87
C GLY A 79 5.47 -11.91 17.03
N GLU A 80 5.58 -11.62 15.73
CA GLU A 80 6.51 -12.33 14.84
C GLU A 80 7.96 -11.96 15.14
N GLU A 81 8.86 -12.94 15.17
CA GLU A 81 10.29 -12.68 15.31
C GLU A 81 10.86 -12.02 14.05
N LEU A 82 11.61 -10.93 14.24
CA LEU A 82 12.24 -10.22 13.13
C LEU A 82 13.49 -10.95 12.65
N SER A 83 13.46 -11.42 11.41
CA SER A 83 14.64 -11.95 10.74
C SER A 83 15.69 -10.88 10.45
N ALA A 84 16.96 -11.27 10.39
CA ALA A 84 18.05 -10.36 10.06
C ALA A 84 17.87 -9.67 8.70
N THR A 85 17.24 -10.34 7.73
CA THR A 85 16.96 -9.80 6.40
C THR A 85 15.88 -8.72 6.43
N GLN A 86 14.83 -8.88 7.24
CA GLN A 86 13.81 -7.84 7.44
C GLN A 86 14.41 -6.60 8.12
N VAL A 87 15.27 -6.79 9.12
CA VAL A 87 15.96 -5.67 9.78
C VAL A 87 16.87 -4.94 8.79
N ALA A 88 17.67 -5.67 8.01
CA ALA A 88 18.54 -5.07 7.00
C ALA A 88 17.75 -4.32 5.91
N GLY A 89 16.65 -4.90 5.43
CA GLY A 89 15.76 -4.27 4.46
C GLY A 89 15.11 -3.00 5.01
N GLY A 90 14.59 -3.05 6.25
CA GLY A 90 14.02 -1.90 6.94
C GLY A 90 15.04 -0.77 7.13
N ALA A 91 16.27 -1.10 7.54
CA ALA A 91 17.37 -0.14 7.66
C ALA A 91 17.73 0.51 6.31
N ALA A 92 17.76 -0.27 5.22
CA ALA A 92 18.04 0.24 3.88
C ALA A 92 16.95 1.24 3.40
N ILE A 93 15.68 0.94 3.66
CA ILE A 93 14.57 1.86 3.36
C ILE A 93 14.70 3.16 4.14
N LEU A 94 14.95 3.09 5.44
CA LEU A 94 15.12 4.27 6.29
C LEU A 94 16.30 5.13 5.81
N ALA A 95 17.42 4.51 5.45
CA ALA A 95 18.57 5.21 4.88
C ALA A 95 18.22 5.92 3.57
N ALA A 96 17.50 5.26 2.67
CA ALA A 96 17.04 5.85 1.40
C ALA A 96 16.13 7.06 1.64
N VAL A 97 15.16 6.95 2.56
CA VAL A 97 14.25 8.05 2.92
C VAL A 97 15.02 9.26 3.45
N VAL A 98 15.98 9.04 4.37
CA VAL A 98 16.82 10.13 4.89
C VAL A 98 17.62 10.80 3.77
N LEU A 99 18.25 10.01 2.89
CA LEU A 99 19.02 10.55 1.76
C LEU A 99 18.15 11.39 0.80
N LEU A 100 16.93 10.94 0.50
CA LEU A 100 16.01 11.63 -0.39
C LEU A 100 15.44 12.91 0.24
N GLN A 101 15.14 12.89 1.55
CA GLN A 101 14.62 14.06 2.28
C GLN A 101 15.67 15.15 2.51
N VAL A 102 16.95 14.79 2.63
CA VAL A 102 18.05 15.75 2.85
C VAL A 102 18.41 16.54 1.59
N ASN A 103 18.07 16.06 0.38
CA ASN A 103 18.29 16.81 -0.87
C ASN A 103 17.05 16.88 -1.79
N PRO A 104 15.99 17.62 -1.39
CA PRO A 104 14.77 17.79 -2.19
C PRO A 104 15.02 18.47 -3.55
N ARG A 105 16.16 19.18 -3.70
CA ARG A 105 16.49 20.00 -4.88
C ARG A 105 17.17 19.24 -6.01
N SER A 106 17.55 17.98 -5.80
CA SER A 106 18.31 17.20 -6.80
C SER A 106 17.47 16.78 -8.02
N TRP A 107 16.15 16.60 -7.88
CA TRP A 107 15.26 16.23 -8.98
C TRP A 107 15.00 17.37 -9.97
N ALA A 108 15.01 18.62 -9.50
CA ALA A 108 14.87 19.81 -10.35
C ALA A 108 16.02 19.95 -11.37
N ARG A 109 17.17 19.29 -11.15
CA ARG A 109 18.28 19.23 -12.12
C ARG A 109 18.08 18.22 -13.26
N PHE A 110 17.13 17.29 -13.12
CA PHE A 110 16.85 16.25 -14.11
C PHE A 110 15.52 16.43 -14.83
N ALA A 111 14.71 17.42 -14.45
CA ALA A 111 13.58 17.88 -15.26
C ALA A 111 14.15 18.43 -16.58
N PRO A 112 13.85 17.81 -17.75
CA PRO A 112 14.17 18.41 -19.03
C PRO A 112 13.54 19.80 -19.07
N GLY A 113 14.35 20.81 -19.37
CA GLY A 113 13.94 22.21 -19.30
C GLY A 113 12.58 22.44 -19.93
N GLU A 114 11.65 22.94 -19.13
CA GLU A 114 10.46 23.63 -19.61
C GLU A 114 10.97 24.94 -20.23
N HIS A 115 11.45 24.83 -21.47
CA HIS A 115 11.82 25.96 -22.30
C HIS A 115 10.56 26.49 -22.97
N ALA A 116 10.13 27.66 -22.47
CA ALA A 116 9.34 28.71 -23.11
C ALA A 116 7.85 28.44 -23.38
#